data_AF-A0A7G9S9K6-F1
#
_entry.id   AF-A0A7G9S9K6-F1
#
_cell.length_a   1.000
_cell.length_b   1.000
_cell.length_c   1.000
_cell.angle_alpha   90.00
_cell.angle_beta   90.00
_cell.angle_gamma   90.00
#
_symmetry.space_group_name_H-M   'P 1'
#
loop_
_entity.id
_entity.type
_entity.pdbx_description
1 polymer ?
#
loop_
_entity_poly.entity_id
_entity_poly.type
_entity_poly.pdbx_seq_one_letter_code
_entity_poly.pdbx_strand_id
1 'polypeptide(L)'
;MIVDQVARAQIKLLLEHLGSEYRSKADDLQREMQSNRAAKRVLQSGGTVKAALRIVEENAAEYVKSLVSAVAEVAKDTEAFALIATDVVVTLRHFRVGVDQAVEFATGGDRENRYLSVSNEAERLFQGIEKRTLRLLELHRYTFTQPAPPRQVSTPSFPESEPTIPSSKNKGGKPLAAHWDEMWAAVAVQIYTGDLQPKTQADIERAMLASLSEQGVEPGETAVRARARQLWRKYEQAS
;
A
#
# COMPACT_ATOMS: atom_id res chain seq x y z
N MET A 1 -31.90 11.32 -2.55
CA MET A 1 -30.54 10.73 -2.58
C MET A 1 -29.55 11.77 -2.07
N ILE A 2 -29.33 11.82 -0.76
CA ILE A 2 -28.19 12.53 -0.19
C ILE A 2 -27.02 11.54 -0.39
N VAL A 3 -26.37 11.62 -1.55
CA VAL A 3 -25.10 10.92 -1.74
C VAL A 3 -24.14 11.43 -0.66
N ASP A 4 -23.46 10.50 -0.01
CA ASP A 4 -22.72 10.65 1.24
C ASP A 4 -21.62 11.72 1.14
N GLN A 5 -22.00 12.97 1.36
CA GLN A 5 -21.12 14.15 1.29
C GLN A 5 -19.91 14.01 2.23
N VAL A 6 -20.10 13.29 3.35
CA VAL A 6 -19.06 12.98 4.33
C VAL A 6 -18.05 11.99 3.75
N ALA A 7 -18.51 10.88 3.17
CA ALA A 7 -17.62 9.91 2.51
C ALA A 7 -16.81 10.58 1.39
N ARG A 8 -17.45 11.42 0.57
CA ARG A 8 -16.75 12.15 -0.50
C ARG A 8 -15.70 13.12 0.04
N ALA A 9 -16.00 13.83 1.12
CA ALA A 9 -15.03 14.71 1.77
C ALA A 9 -13.85 13.93 2.35
N GLN A 10 -14.13 12.78 2.99
CA GLN A 10 -13.10 11.89 3.51
C GLN A 10 -12.19 11.35 2.40
N ILE A 11 -12.76 10.91 1.27
CA ILE A 11 -11.98 10.46 0.11
C ILE A 11 -11.06 11.58 -0.38
N LYS A 12 -11.58 12.80 -0.55
CA LYS A 12 -10.75 13.94 -0.97
C LYS A 12 -9.58 14.21 -0.03
N LEU A 13 -9.80 14.17 1.28
CA LEU A 13 -8.74 14.33 2.27
C LEU A 13 -7.69 13.21 2.19
N LEU A 14 -8.13 11.96 1.98
CA LEU A 14 -7.22 10.84 1.77
C LEU A 14 -6.37 11.00 0.50
N LEU A 15 -7.00 11.40 -0.61
CA LEU A 15 -6.31 11.67 -1.88
C LEU A 15 -5.28 12.80 -1.72
N GLU A 16 -5.66 13.89 -1.07
CA GLU A 16 -4.78 15.03 -0.84
C GLU A 16 -3.59 14.64 0.04
N HIS A 17 -3.83 13.94 1.14
CA HIS A 17 -2.79 13.51 2.07
C HIS A 17 -1.81 12.53 1.41
N LEU A 18 -2.31 11.43 0.85
CA LEU A 18 -1.46 10.43 0.20
C LEU A 18 -0.77 11.01 -1.02
N GLY A 19 -1.47 11.81 -1.83
CA GLY A 19 -0.87 12.48 -2.98
C GLY A 19 0.28 13.39 -2.55
N SER A 20 0.11 14.16 -1.47
CA SER A 20 1.18 15.01 -0.93
C SER A 20 2.35 14.19 -0.41
N GLU A 21 2.08 13.11 0.31
CA GLU A 21 3.11 12.22 0.86
C GLU A 21 3.97 11.60 -0.24
N TYR A 22 3.36 11.00 -1.25
CA TYR A 22 4.10 10.34 -2.34
C TYR A 22 4.83 11.33 -3.25
N ARG A 23 4.30 12.54 -3.44
CA ARG A 23 5.03 13.62 -4.12
C ARG A 23 6.27 14.04 -3.34
N SER A 24 6.13 14.29 -2.04
CA SER A 24 7.27 14.62 -1.17
C SER A 24 8.32 13.50 -1.15
N LYS A 25 7.88 12.25 -1.02
CA LYS A 25 8.75 11.06 -1.06
C LYS A 25 9.51 10.97 -2.38
N ALA A 26 8.84 11.17 -3.51
CA ALA A 26 9.49 11.15 -4.81
C ALA A 26 10.51 12.28 -4.97
N ASP A 27 10.19 13.49 -4.51
CA ASP A 27 11.10 14.65 -4.54
C ASP A 27 12.35 14.40 -3.68
N ASP A 28 12.18 13.83 -2.48
CA ASP A 28 13.29 13.51 -1.59
C ASP A 28 14.20 12.43 -2.20
N LEU A 29 13.62 11.36 -2.75
CA LEU A 29 14.36 10.31 -3.45
C LEU A 29 15.10 10.85 -4.69
N GLN A 30 14.47 11.77 -5.44
CA GLN A 30 15.12 12.39 -6.58
C GLN A 30 16.27 13.30 -6.17
N ARG A 31 16.11 14.11 -5.11
CA ARG A 31 17.17 14.94 -4.54
C ARG A 31 18.34 14.09 -4.04
N GLU A 32 18.07 12.98 -3.36
CA GLU A 32 19.09 12.04 -2.92
C GLU A 32 19.83 11.40 -4.11
N MET A 33 19.08 10.93 -5.12
CA MET A 33 19.62 10.37 -6.35
C MET A 33 20.54 11.37 -7.08
N GLN A 34 20.12 12.62 -7.19
CA GLN A 34 20.90 13.70 -7.80
C GLN A 34 22.19 13.97 -7.01
N SER A 35 22.11 14.10 -5.68
CA SER A 35 23.26 14.30 -4.81
C SER A 35 24.28 13.16 -4.95
N ASN A 36 23.82 11.91 -4.89
CA ASN A 36 24.65 10.71 -5.04
C ASN A 36 25.34 10.64 -6.41
N ARG A 37 24.65 11.03 -7.49
CA ARG A 37 25.23 11.02 -8.84
C ARG A 37 26.17 12.20 -9.09
N ALA A 38 25.88 13.36 -8.52
CA ALA A 38 26.76 14.52 -8.55
C ALA A 38 28.08 14.20 -7.83
N ALA A 39 28.02 13.59 -6.63
CA ALA A 39 29.21 13.15 -5.89
C ALA A 39 30.08 12.17 -6.69
N LYS A 40 29.44 11.29 -7.47
CA LYS A 40 30.11 10.33 -8.37
C LYS A 40 30.53 10.92 -9.73
N ARG A 41 30.24 12.19 -10.00
CA ARG A 41 30.48 12.87 -11.30
C ARG A 41 29.84 12.18 -12.50
N VAL A 42 28.71 11.51 -12.30
CA VAL A 42 27.95 10.79 -13.35
C VAL A 42 26.55 11.39 -13.57
N LEU A 43 26.36 12.64 -13.16
CA LEU A 43 25.08 13.34 -13.28
C LEU A 43 24.68 13.57 -14.74
N GLN A 44 25.65 13.90 -15.60
CA GLN A 44 25.48 14.12 -17.04
C GLN A 44 25.52 12.80 -17.83
N SER A 45 24.66 11.85 -17.45
CA SER A 45 24.57 10.55 -18.13
C SER A 45 23.13 10.13 -18.32
N GLY A 46 22.85 9.35 -19.37
CA GLY A 46 21.54 8.71 -19.56
C GLY A 46 21.15 7.78 -18.39
N GLY A 47 22.12 7.36 -17.58
CA GLY A 47 21.88 6.64 -16.33
C GLY A 47 21.09 7.46 -15.31
N THR A 48 21.23 8.79 -15.31
CA THR A 48 20.49 9.69 -14.41
C THR A 48 19.00 9.68 -14.73
N VAL A 49 18.65 9.80 -16.01
CA VAL A 49 17.25 9.70 -16.48
C VAL A 49 16.65 8.34 -16.13
N LYS A 50 17.38 7.25 -16.38
CA LYS A 50 16.93 5.89 -16.02
C LYS A 50 16.70 5.72 -14.52
N ALA A 51 17.55 6.32 -13.68
CA ALA A 51 17.37 6.29 -12.23
C ALA A 51 16.14 7.08 -11.78
N ALA A 52 15.91 8.27 -12.34
CA ALA A 52 14.72 9.06 -12.07
C ALA A 52 13.44 8.32 -12.49
N LEU A 53 13.42 7.73 -13.69
CA LEU A 53 12.30 6.92 -14.18
C LEU A 53 12.01 5.72 -13.28
N ARG A 54 13.04 5.07 -12.72
CA ARG A 54 12.85 3.98 -11.77
C ARG A 54 12.18 4.44 -10.47
N ILE A 55 12.63 5.56 -9.91
CA ILE A 55 11.99 6.17 -8.72
C ILE A 55 10.51 6.45 -9.01
N VAL A 56 10.21 7.02 -10.18
CA VAL A 56 8.84 7.32 -10.59
C VAL A 56 8.00 6.05 -10.73
N GLU A 57 8.52 5.01 -11.40
CA GLU A 57 7.80 3.74 -11.59
C GLU A 57 7.46 3.06 -10.26
N GLU A 58 8.45 2.96 -9.37
CA GLU A 58 8.29 2.35 -8.04
C GLU A 58 7.27 3.14 -7.19
N ASN A 59 7.40 4.47 -7.13
CA ASN A 59 6.48 5.30 -6.36
C ASN A 59 5.07 5.34 -6.96
N ALA A 60 4.92 5.36 -8.28
CA ALA A 60 3.60 5.37 -8.92
C ALA A 60 2.83 4.06 -8.68
N ALA A 61 3.53 2.91 -8.73
CA ALA A 61 2.91 1.62 -8.44
C ALA A 61 2.49 1.50 -6.97
N GLU A 62 3.36 1.93 -6.05
CA GLU A 62 3.06 1.96 -4.61
C GLU A 62 1.91 2.92 -4.30
N TYR A 63 1.91 4.09 -4.93
CA TYR A 63 0.87 5.11 -4.79
C TYR A 63 -0.52 4.59 -5.16
N VAL A 64 -0.65 3.98 -6.35
CA VAL A 64 -1.94 3.40 -6.80
C VAL A 64 -2.43 2.34 -5.82
N LYS A 65 -1.54 1.47 -5.32
CA LYS A 65 -1.90 0.42 -4.36
C LYS A 65 -2.41 1.03 -3.04
N SER A 66 -1.69 2.01 -2.50
CA SER A 66 -2.06 2.68 -1.25
C SER A 66 -3.37 3.46 -1.38
N LEU A 67 -3.54 4.21 -2.48
CA LEU A 67 -4.78 4.93 -2.79
C LEU A 67 -5.99 4.00 -2.87
N VAL A 68 -5.88 2.95 -3.69
CA VAL A 68 -6.99 2.00 -3.88
C VAL A 68 -7.36 1.34 -2.56
N SER A 69 -6.38 0.91 -1.77
CA SER A 69 -6.63 0.30 -0.47
C SER A 69 -7.32 1.28 0.47
N ALA A 70 -6.83 2.51 0.61
CA ALA A 70 -7.39 3.49 1.54
C ALA A 70 -8.81 3.93 1.15
N VAL A 71 -9.05 4.18 -0.14
CA VAL A 71 -10.36 4.62 -0.62
C VAL A 71 -11.38 3.49 -0.58
N ALA A 72 -10.99 2.25 -0.88
CA ALA A 72 -11.88 1.10 -0.84
C ALA A 72 -12.43 0.78 0.56
N GLU A 73 -11.75 1.22 1.63
CA GLU A 73 -12.27 1.14 3.00
C GLU A 73 -13.40 2.16 3.27
N VAL A 74 -13.44 3.27 2.51
CA VAL A 74 -14.45 4.32 2.65
C VAL A 74 -15.64 4.09 1.73
N ALA A 75 -15.37 3.88 0.43
CA ALA A 75 -16.37 3.68 -0.60
C ALA A 75 -15.84 2.81 -1.76
N LYS A 76 -16.73 1.98 -2.33
CA LYS A 76 -16.43 1.07 -3.45
C LYS A 76 -17.32 1.32 -4.65
N ASP A 77 -17.81 2.54 -4.81
CA ASP A 77 -18.62 2.94 -5.95
C ASP A 77 -17.78 3.54 -7.09
N THR A 78 -18.42 3.73 -8.24
CA THR A 78 -17.81 4.28 -9.44
C THR A 78 -17.38 5.75 -9.31
N GLU A 79 -18.01 6.53 -8.42
CA GLU A 79 -17.62 7.93 -8.18
C GLU A 79 -16.29 7.98 -7.42
N ALA A 80 -16.13 7.14 -6.38
CA ALA A 80 -14.88 6.98 -5.65
C ALA A 80 -13.72 6.59 -6.59
N PHE A 81 -13.96 5.64 -7.49
CA PHE A 81 -12.96 5.26 -8.50
C PHE A 81 -12.59 6.42 -9.44
N ALA A 82 -13.56 7.21 -9.90
CA ALA A 82 -13.31 8.36 -10.76
C ALA A 82 -12.44 9.43 -10.07
N LEU A 83 -12.62 9.62 -8.75
CA LEU A 83 -11.77 10.51 -7.96
C LEU A 83 -10.33 10.01 -7.88
N ILE A 84 -10.12 8.70 -7.62
CA ILE A 84 -8.79 8.08 -7.65
C ILE A 84 -8.13 8.28 -9.02
N ALA A 85 -8.85 7.99 -10.11
CA ALA A 85 -8.31 8.11 -11.46
C ALA A 85 -7.85 9.53 -11.82
N THR A 86 -8.65 10.52 -11.41
CA THR A 86 -8.29 11.93 -11.61
C THR A 86 -7.01 12.27 -10.84
N ASP A 87 -6.92 11.84 -9.59
CA ASP A 87 -5.78 12.15 -8.73
C ASP A 87 -4.48 11.44 -9.18
N VAL A 88 -4.57 10.18 -9.61
CA VAL A 88 -3.43 9.46 -10.19
C VAL A 88 -2.85 10.19 -11.40
N VAL A 89 -3.70 10.74 -12.28
CA VAL A 89 -3.24 11.54 -13.42
C VAL A 89 -2.54 12.83 -12.97
N VAL A 90 -3.07 13.51 -11.95
CA VAL A 90 -2.43 14.72 -11.38
C VAL A 90 -1.07 14.38 -10.80
N THR A 91 -0.96 13.29 -10.05
CA THR A 91 0.29 12.85 -9.43
C THR A 91 1.33 12.40 -10.47
N LEU A 92 0.91 11.70 -11.53
CA LEU A 92 1.81 11.37 -12.66
C LEU A 92 2.35 12.62 -13.35
N ARG A 93 1.54 13.66 -13.55
CA ARG A 93 2.03 14.94 -14.10
C ARG A 93 3.08 15.58 -13.20
N HIS A 94 2.96 15.46 -11.89
CA HIS A 94 3.98 15.95 -10.98
C HIS A 94 5.28 15.14 -11.11
N PHE A 95 5.20 13.81 -11.17
CA PHE A 95 6.39 12.96 -11.40
C PHE A 95 7.11 13.26 -12.72
N ARG A 96 6.38 13.69 -13.75
CA ARG A 96 6.97 14.13 -15.02
C ARG A 96 7.95 15.29 -14.83
N VAL A 97 7.61 16.27 -13.99
CA VAL A 97 8.49 17.42 -13.72
C VAL A 97 9.85 16.97 -13.21
N GLY A 98 9.88 15.95 -12.34
CA GLY A 98 11.14 15.37 -11.84
C GLY A 98 11.95 14.64 -12.91
N VAL A 99 11.30 13.99 -13.87
CA VAL A 99 11.97 13.37 -15.02
C VAL A 99 12.55 14.45 -15.95
N ASP A 100 11.81 15.52 -16.20
CA ASP A 100 12.26 16.64 -17.02
C ASP A 100 13.51 17.29 -16.40
N GLN A 101 13.53 17.51 -15.08
CA GLN A 101 14.72 17.95 -14.36
C GLN A 101 15.89 16.98 -14.52
N ALA A 102 15.65 15.66 -14.44
CA ALA A 102 16.70 14.67 -14.66
C ALA A 102 17.25 14.70 -16.10
N VAL A 103 16.44 15.03 -17.10
CA VAL A 103 16.88 15.24 -18.49
C VAL A 103 17.76 16.49 -18.59
N GLU A 104 17.38 17.59 -17.96
CA GLU A 104 18.21 18.81 -17.90
C GLU A 104 19.58 18.52 -17.28
N PHE A 105 19.62 17.80 -16.17
CA PHE A 105 20.88 17.39 -15.53
C PHE A 105 21.70 16.43 -16.40
N ALA A 106 21.06 15.46 -17.04
CA ALA A 106 21.74 14.49 -17.90
C ALA A 106 22.39 15.12 -19.13
N THR A 107 21.80 16.20 -19.63
CA THR A 107 22.27 16.92 -20.84
C THR A 107 23.22 18.06 -20.50
N GLY A 108 23.33 18.44 -19.23
CA GLY A 108 24.18 19.55 -18.79
C GLY A 108 23.72 20.90 -19.36
N GLY A 109 22.46 21.02 -19.79
CA GLY A 109 21.93 22.22 -20.43
C GLY A 109 22.26 22.37 -21.92
N ASP A 110 22.92 21.39 -22.56
CA ASP A 110 23.16 21.38 -24.02
C ASP A 110 21.85 21.10 -24.78
N ARG A 111 21.09 22.18 -24.99
CA ARG A 111 19.77 22.16 -25.63
C ARG A 111 19.82 21.85 -27.13
N GLU A 112 20.94 22.11 -27.80
CA GLU A 112 21.02 22.01 -29.27
C GLU A 112 21.26 20.58 -29.76
N ASN A 113 22.13 19.81 -29.09
CA ASN A 113 22.56 18.51 -29.64
C ASN A 113 22.01 17.29 -28.88
N ARG A 114 22.02 17.32 -27.55
CA ARG A 114 21.72 16.12 -26.73
C ARG A 114 20.31 16.12 -26.16
N TYR A 115 19.77 17.31 -25.87
CA TYR A 115 18.48 17.45 -25.20
C TYR A 115 17.34 16.76 -25.92
N LEU A 116 17.18 16.99 -27.23
CA LEU A 116 16.05 16.45 -27.99
C LEU A 116 16.04 14.91 -27.98
N SER A 117 17.20 14.27 -28.20
CA SER A 117 17.31 12.81 -28.21
C SER A 117 17.04 12.20 -26.83
N VAL A 118 17.62 12.78 -25.78
CA VAL A 118 17.44 12.30 -24.40
C VAL A 118 16.01 12.53 -23.92
N SER A 119 15.43 13.70 -24.21
CA SER A 119 14.06 14.05 -23.87
C SER A 119 13.05 13.14 -24.57
N ASN A 120 13.20 12.88 -25.87
CA ASN A 120 12.32 11.98 -26.61
C ASN A 120 12.36 10.54 -26.06
N GLU A 121 13.53 10.04 -25.68
CA GLU A 121 13.65 8.71 -25.07
C GLU A 121 13.08 8.69 -23.65
N ALA A 122 13.32 9.74 -22.85
CA ALA A 122 12.74 9.88 -21.52
C ALA A 122 11.20 9.89 -21.58
N GLU A 123 10.64 10.65 -22.51
CA GLU A 123 9.20 10.74 -22.78
C GLU A 123 8.63 9.37 -23.16
N ARG A 124 9.28 8.66 -24.09
CA ARG A 124 8.84 7.31 -24.51
C ARG A 124 8.80 6.35 -23.32
N LEU A 125 9.81 6.39 -22.46
CA LEU A 125 9.88 5.54 -21.27
C LEU A 125 8.83 5.94 -20.23
N PHE A 126 8.65 7.24 -19.99
CA PHE A 126 7.66 7.77 -19.07
C PHE A 126 6.23 7.43 -19.48
N GLN A 127 5.89 7.59 -20.77
CA GLN A 127 4.60 7.14 -21.32
C GLN A 127 4.39 5.63 -21.12
N GLY A 128 5.47 4.85 -21.14
CA GLY A 128 5.44 3.44 -20.80
C GLY A 128 5.04 3.19 -19.35
N ILE A 129 5.60 3.97 -18.42
CA ILE A 129 5.25 3.92 -16.99
C ILE A 129 3.80 4.36 -16.79
N GLU A 130 3.39 5.49 -17.35
CA GLU A 130 2.01 6.00 -17.28
C GLU A 130 1.00 4.95 -17.74
N LYS A 131 1.23 4.31 -18.89
CA LYS A 131 0.37 3.23 -19.40
C LYS A 131 0.30 2.04 -18.44
N ARG A 132 1.42 1.63 -17.82
CA ARG A 132 1.44 0.54 -16.84
C ARG A 132 0.70 0.90 -15.56
N THR A 133 0.91 2.10 -15.03
CA THR A 133 0.25 2.62 -13.83
C THR A 133 -1.26 2.75 -14.04
N LEU A 134 -1.69 3.31 -15.18
CA LEU A 134 -3.11 3.42 -15.51
C LEU A 134 -3.76 2.06 -15.74
N ARG A 135 -3.03 1.10 -16.34
CA ARG A 135 -3.53 -0.28 -16.47
C ARG A 135 -3.68 -0.96 -15.11
N LEU A 136 -2.74 -0.75 -14.18
CA LEU A 136 -2.84 -1.24 -12.81
C LEU A 136 -4.08 -0.67 -12.12
N LEU A 137 -4.31 0.64 -12.27
CA LEU A 137 -5.51 1.29 -11.77
C LEU A 137 -6.79 0.71 -12.39
N GLU A 138 -6.81 0.48 -13.71
CA GLU A 138 -7.97 -0.10 -14.39
C GLU A 138 -8.29 -1.52 -13.90
N LEU A 139 -7.29 -2.32 -13.54
CA LEU A 139 -7.53 -3.62 -12.90
C LEU A 139 -8.28 -3.48 -11.58
N HIS A 140 -8.02 -2.40 -10.83
CA HIS A 140 -8.73 -2.13 -9.58
C HIS A 140 -10.15 -1.64 -9.80
N ARG A 141 -10.54 -1.18 -11.00
CA ARG A 141 -11.92 -0.77 -11.31
C ARG A 141 -12.95 -1.83 -10.93
N TYR A 142 -12.64 -3.11 -11.13
CA TYR A 142 -13.52 -4.23 -10.77
C TYR A 142 -13.72 -4.41 -9.27
N THR A 143 -12.91 -3.77 -8.43
CA THR A 143 -13.11 -3.70 -6.97
C THR A 143 -14.14 -2.63 -6.60
N PHE A 144 -14.36 -1.65 -7.48
CA PHE A 144 -15.26 -0.50 -7.30
C PHE A 144 -16.60 -0.63 -8.06
N THR A 145 -17.01 -1.86 -8.37
CA THR A 145 -18.30 -2.16 -9.03
C THR A 145 -19.35 -2.71 -8.07
N GLN A 146 -19.03 -2.87 -6.77
CA GLN A 146 -20.04 -3.28 -5.80
C GLN A 146 -20.98 -2.10 -5.54
N PRO A 147 -22.32 -2.26 -5.73
CA PRO A 147 -23.26 -1.24 -5.29
C PRO A 147 -23.05 -1.04 -3.80
N ALA A 148 -22.92 0.22 -3.37
CA ALA A 148 -22.66 0.58 -1.98
C ALA A 148 -23.58 -0.26 -1.08
N PRO A 149 -23.04 -1.10 -0.18
CA PRO A 149 -23.89 -1.83 0.75
C PRO A 149 -24.71 -0.80 1.52
N PRO A 150 -26.01 -1.04 1.78
CA PRO A 150 -26.81 -0.11 2.56
C PRO A 150 -26.12 0.06 3.92
N ARG A 151 -25.52 1.24 4.15
CA ARG A 151 -24.91 1.60 5.43
C ARG A 151 -26.02 1.49 6.49
N GLN A 152 -25.87 0.56 7.43
CA GLN A 152 -26.64 0.59 8.66
C GLN A 152 -26.33 1.91 9.35
N VAL A 153 -27.26 2.85 9.26
CA VAL A 153 -27.30 4.06 10.08
C VAL A 153 -27.29 3.60 11.53
N SER A 154 -26.11 3.65 12.16
CA SER A 154 -25.98 3.48 13.60
C SER A 154 -26.61 4.69 14.23
N THR A 155 -27.79 4.51 14.83
CA THR A 155 -28.51 5.51 15.61
C THR A 155 -27.58 6.06 16.69
N PRO A 156 -27.45 7.39 16.87
CA PRO A 156 -26.66 7.94 17.95
C PRO A 156 -27.37 7.68 19.29
N SER A 157 -26.90 6.70 20.05
CA SER A 157 -27.23 6.55 21.46
C SER A 157 -26.38 7.54 22.26
N PHE A 158 -27.04 8.51 22.89
CA PHE A 158 -26.46 9.30 23.98
C PHE A 158 -25.98 8.37 25.12
N PRO A 159 -24.88 8.69 25.83
CA PRO A 159 -24.50 7.97 27.03
C PRO A 159 -25.11 8.66 28.26
N GLU A 160 -26.05 7.98 28.91
CA GLU A 160 -26.39 8.25 30.30
C GLU A 160 -25.68 7.19 31.15
N SER A 161 -24.72 7.68 31.95
CA SER A 161 -24.02 6.98 33.05
C SER A 161 -25.08 6.37 33.99
N GLU A 162 -25.00 5.16 34.54
CA GLU A 162 -23.95 4.52 35.34
C GLU A 162 -24.46 3.09 35.74
N PRO A 163 -23.75 2.31 36.57
CA PRO A 163 -22.91 1.17 36.20
C PRO A 163 -23.56 -0.21 36.42
N THR A 164 -23.48 -1.09 35.42
CA THR A 164 -23.75 -2.52 35.62
C THR A 164 -22.53 -3.31 35.16
N ILE A 165 -21.83 -3.93 36.11
CA ILE A 165 -20.87 -4.99 35.82
C ILE A 165 -21.69 -6.22 35.37
N PRO A 166 -21.40 -6.77 34.18
CA PRO A 166 -21.22 -8.21 34.14
C PRO A 166 -20.04 -8.64 33.25
N SER A 167 -19.19 -9.49 33.84
CA SER A 167 -18.87 -10.83 33.36
C SER A 167 -18.67 -11.05 31.84
N SER A 168 -17.41 -11.32 31.50
CA SER A 168 -16.92 -12.38 30.60
C SER A 168 -17.41 -12.47 29.15
N LYS A 169 -16.43 -12.80 28.29
CA LYS A 169 -16.50 -13.41 26.95
C LYS A 169 -16.54 -12.46 25.75
N ASN A 170 -15.43 -12.58 25.01
CA ASN A 170 -15.30 -12.49 23.56
C ASN A 170 -15.34 -11.09 22.95
N LYS A 171 -14.21 -10.38 23.06
CA LYS A 171 -13.80 -9.39 22.06
C LYS A 171 -12.79 -10.02 21.11
N GLY A 172 -13.25 -10.98 20.31
CA GLY A 172 -12.52 -11.45 19.14
C GLY A 172 -12.59 -10.40 18.03
N GLY A 173 -11.85 -9.30 18.18
CA GLY A 173 -11.60 -8.38 17.08
C GLY A 173 -10.84 -9.14 15.99
N LYS A 174 -11.30 -9.06 14.75
CA LYS A 174 -10.60 -9.66 13.61
C LYS A 174 -9.22 -8.97 13.51
N PRO A 175 -8.11 -9.65 13.79
CA PRO A 175 -6.80 -9.02 13.72
C PRO A 175 -6.54 -8.57 12.29
N LEU A 176 -5.92 -7.40 12.16
CA LEU A 176 -5.51 -6.81 10.89
C LEU A 176 -4.69 -7.84 10.09
N ALA A 177 -4.84 -7.87 8.77
CA ALA A 177 -4.16 -8.85 7.90
C ALA A 177 -2.64 -8.92 8.17
N ALA A 178 -2.03 -7.78 8.44
CA ALA A 178 -0.61 -7.66 8.78
C ALA A 178 -0.19 -8.49 10.01
N HIS A 179 -1.02 -8.54 11.07
CA HIS A 179 -0.69 -9.30 12.28
C HIS A 179 -0.71 -10.81 12.02
N TRP A 180 -1.55 -11.26 11.09
CA TRP A 180 -1.56 -12.66 10.68
C TRP A 180 -0.30 -13.02 9.91
N ASP A 181 0.11 -12.20 8.95
CA ASP A 181 1.31 -12.45 8.14
C ASP A 181 2.58 -12.47 9.01
N GLU A 182 2.69 -11.55 9.97
CA GLU A 182 3.79 -11.50 10.94
C GLU A 182 3.82 -12.74 11.85
N MET A 183 2.66 -13.15 12.37
CA MET A 183 2.52 -14.39 13.16
C MET A 183 2.94 -15.62 12.35
N TRP A 184 2.53 -15.72 11.09
CA TRP A 184 2.92 -16.82 10.21
C TRP A 184 4.43 -16.88 9.98
N ALA A 185 5.05 -15.72 9.76
CA ALA A 185 6.49 -15.61 9.60
C ALA A 185 7.22 -16.05 10.88
N ALA A 186 6.80 -15.56 12.05
CA ALA A 186 7.42 -15.89 13.34
C ALA A 186 7.36 -17.41 13.63
N VAL A 187 6.19 -18.03 13.46
CA VAL A 187 6.03 -19.48 13.68
C VAL A 187 6.82 -20.30 12.66
N ALA A 188 6.88 -19.87 11.40
CA ALA A 188 7.68 -20.54 10.38
C ALA A 188 9.18 -20.50 10.69
N VAL A 189 9.68 -19.37 11.20
CA VAL A 189 11.08 -19.23 11.64
C VAL A 189 11.37 -20.21 12.78
N GLN A 190 10.53 -20.26 13.82
CA GLN A 190 10.72 -21.18 14.96
C GLN A 190 10.76 -22.66 14.52
N ILE A 191 9.93 -23.04 13.55
CA ILE A 191 9.95 -24.41 13.00
C ILE A 191 11.25 -24.67 12.23
N TYR A 192 11.68 -23.71 11.42
CA TYR A 192 12.88 -23.85 10.59
C TYR A 192 14.18 -23.88 11.41
N THR A 193 14.27 -23.07 12.47
CA THR A 193 15.42 -23.04 13.39
C THR A 193 15.44 -24.26 14.32
N GLY A 194 14.33 -25.00 14.41
CA GLY A 194 14.18 -26.16 15.29
C GLY A 194 13.79 -25.80 16.73
N ASP A 195 13.53 -24.52 17.01
CA ASP A 195 13.05 -24.04 18.31
C ASP A 195 11.63 -24.53 18.63
N LEU A 196 10.82 -24.71 17.58
CA LEU A 196 9.50 -25.34 17.65
C LEU A 196 9.51 -26.63 16.84
N GLN A 197 9.41 -27.77 17.52
CA GLN A 197 9.22 -29.09 16.90
C GLN A 197 7.78 -29.57 17.18
N PRO A 198 6.80 -29.14 16.37
CA PRO A 198 5.41 -29.45 16.66
C PRO A 198 5.15 -30.94 16.43
N LYS A 199 4.63 -31.63 17.46
CA LYS A 199 4.19 -33.03 17.35
C LYS A 199 2.69 -33.13 17.15
N THR A 200 1.97 -32.06 17.47
CA THR A 200 0.53 -31.97 17.37
C THR A 200 0.09 -30.60 16.85
N GLN A 201 -1.13 -30.54 16.30
CA GLN A 201 -1.76 -29.26 15.92
C GLN A 201 -1.83 -28.28 17.12
N ALA A 202 -1.99 -28.79 18.35
CA ALA A 202 -2.10 -27.98 19.56
C ALA A 202 -0.78 -27.26 19.91
N ASP A 203 0.37 -27.79 19.49
CA ASP A 203 1.67 -27.13 19.68
C ASP A 203 1.78 -25.89 18.79
N ILE A 204 1.30 -26.00 17.55
CA ILE A 204 1.22 -24.87 16.61
C ILE A 204 0.22 -23.82 17.12
N GLU A 205 -0.95 -24.25 17.61
CA GLU A 205 -1.95 -23.31 18.16
C GLU A 205 -1.38 -22.51 19.34
N ARG A 206 -0.64 -23.16 20.24
CA ARG A 206 0.05 -22.49 21.36
C ARG A 206 1.11 -21.51 20.90
N ALA A 207 1.95 -21.88 19.92
CA ALA A 207 2.97 -21.00 19.38
C ALA A 207 2.37 -19.77 18.68
N MET A 208 1.28 -19.96 17.92
CA MET A 208 0.55 -18.85 17.27
C MET A 208 -0.08 -17.90 18.30
N LEU A 209 -0.66 -18.42 19.38
CA LEU A 209 -1.21 -17.59 20.47
C LEU A 209 -0.10 -16.81 21.19
N ALA A 210 1.04 -17.44 21.47
CA ALA A 210 2.18 -16.77 22.09
C ALA A 210 2.70 -15.62 21.22
N SER A 211 2.90 -15.86 19.92
CA SER A 211 3.35 -14.83 18.98
C SER A 211 2.37 -13.65 18.85
N LEU A 212 1.06 -13.91 18.83
CA LEU A 212 0.06 -12.84 18.80
C LEU A 212 -0.03 -12.08 20.13
N SER A 213 0.18 -12.76 21.26
CA SER A 213 0.24 -12.13 22.57
C SER A 213 1.45 -11.19 22.70
N GLU A 214 2.60 -11.57 22.15
CA GLU A 214 3.80 -10.71 22.10
C GLU A 214 3.55 -9.43 21.28
N GLN A 215 2.70 -9.51 20.26
CA GLN A 215 2.28 -8.37 19.44
C GLN A 215 1.15 -7.54 20.10
N GLY A 216 0.70 -7.90 21.30
CA GLY A 216 -0.40 -7.21 21.99
C GLY A 216 -1.77 -7.44 21.36
N VAL A 217 -1.93 -8.51 20.60
CA VAL A 217 -3.17 -8.87 19.91
C VAL A 217 -3.85 -10.04 20.61
N GLU A 218 -5.10 -9.86 21.03
CA GLU A 218 -5.93 -10.94 21.55
C GLU A 218 -6.88 -11.48 20.46
N PRO A 219 -6.47 -12.50 19.69
CA PRO A 219 -7.31 -13.09 18.67
C PRO A 219 -8.41 -13.97 19.30
N GLY A 220 -9.51 -14.15 18.57
CA GLY A 220 -10.46 -15.22 18.91
C GLY A 220 -9.81 -16.60 18.72
N GLU A 221 -9.87 -17.47 19.74
CA GLU A 221 -9.28 -18.82 19.73
C GLU A 221 -9.69 -19.65 18.50
N THR A 222 -10.94 -19.53 18.07
CA THR A 222 -11.46 -20.23 16.88
C THR A 222 -10.76 -19.83 15.59
N ALA A 223 -10.34 -18.55 15.46
CA ALA A 223 -9.63 -18.04 14.30
C ALA A 223 -8.16 -18.52 14.27
N VAL A 224 -7.53 -18.64 15.44
CA VAL A 224 -6.18 -19.20 15.56
C VAL A 224 -6.19 -20.70 15.27
N ARG A 225 -7.14 -21.44 15.85
CA ARG A 225 -7.30 -22.88 15.63
C ARG A 225 -7.50 -23.24 14.16
N ALA A 226 -8.30 -22.47 13.42
CA ALA A 226 -8.51 -22.69 11.99
C ALA A 226 -7.20 -22.55 11.19
N ARG A 227 -6.36 -21.57 11.54
CA ARG A 227 -5.06 -21.32 10.90
C ARG A 227 -3.99 -22.32 11.33
N ALA A 228 -3.93 -22.67 12.61
CA ALA A 228 -3.04 -23.72 13.12
C ALA A 228 -3.30 -25.05 12.40
N ARG A 229 -4.58 -25.39 12.16
CA ARG A 229 -4.96 -26.56 11.36
C ARG A 229 -4.45 -26.49 9.92
N GLN A 230 -4.48 -25.31 9.30
CA GLN A 230 -3.96 -25.12 7.94
C GLN A 230 -2.44 -25.33 7.89
N LEU A 231 -1.69 -24.83 8.88
CA LEU A 231 -0.24 -25.04 8.96
C LEU A 231 0.08 -26.51 9.18
N TRP A 232 -0.58 -27.14 10.17
CA TRP A 232 -0.34 -28.52 10.55
C TRP A 232 -0.50 -29.48 9.38
N ARG A 233 -1.57 -29.33 8.59
CA ARG A 233 -1.79 -30.15 7.39
C ARG A 233 -0.65 -30.04 6.37
N LYS A 234 -0.09 -28.84 6.18
CA LYS A 234 1.03 -28.64 5.26
C LYS A 234 2.34 -29.20 5.83
N TYR A 235 2.55 -29.04 7.13
CA TYR A 235 3.71 -29.58 7.83
C TYR A 235 3.74 -31.11 7.79
N GLU A 236 2.60 -31.76 8.04
CA GLU A 236 2.44 -33.22 7.97
C GLU A 236 2.61 -33.77 6.55
N GLN A 237 2.26 -33.00 5.52
CA GLN A 237 2.52 -33.37 4.12
C GLN A 237 3.98 -33.22 3.70
N ALA A 238 4.74 -32.38 4.40
CA ALA A 238 6.14 -32.07 4.07
C ALA A 238 7.16 -32.86 4.91
N SER A 239 6.72 -33.51 5.99
CA SER A 239 7.52 -34.36 6.88
C SER A 239 7.48 -35.82 6.44
#